data_AF-A0A5B7X705-F1
#
_entry.id   AF-A0A5B7X705-F1
#
_cell.length_a   1.000
_cell.length_b   1.000
_cell.length_c   1.000
_cell.angle_alpha   90.00
_cell.angle_beta   90.00
_cell.angle_gamma   90.00
#
_symmetry.space_group_name_H-M   'P 1'
#
loop_
_entity.id
_entity.type
_entity.pdbx_description
1 polymer ?
#
loop_
_entity_poly.entity_id
_entity_poly.type
_entity_poly.pdbx_seq_one_letter_code
_entity_poly.pdbx_strand_id
1 'polypeptide(L)'
;MKFDLKLYRGYVNDNHLVVFGHVFESWAPDKYRTDRRGIKHAFSIIHMFRIKPLKNIPIKLKFKNLEVITKTLDDGYFRFDVPFHEELESGWHEYCVSCKINELGIIERAELLKPFESKVGIISDIDDTFLISHSNSFFKKLYVMLLKNINKRKIFDDVVKHYQHLSIAGQDSKEASNSFFFVSSSEWNLYGFINDFAEMHGLPKAVIKLKKIKTGISDFLFTGRGSHNHKFEKIKDIISFYPDLQYVLLGDDSQHDAYIYERICKIFPKNIKAVYLRQTGKKQKIKVYSVLKNIESLNVETCYFLGSDKAILHSKNIGII
;
A
#
# COMPACT_ATOMS: atom_id res chain seq x y z
N MET A 1 -22.06 -13.89 -19.08
CA MET A 1 -20.67 -13.80 -18.58
C MET A 1 -20.74 -13.35 -17.12
N LYS A 2 -20.15 -14.10 -16.18
CA LYS A 2 -20.03 -13.61 -14.80
C LYS A 2 -18.86 -12.62 -14.73
N PHE A 3 -18.94 -11.61 -13.89
CA PHE A 3 -17.87 -10.61 -13.69
C PHE A 3 -17.72 -10.30 -12.20
N ASP A 4 -16.53 -9.87 -11.79
CA ASP A 4 -16.23 -9.47 -10.41
C ASP A 4 -15.86 -7.98 -10.40
N LEU A 5 -16.43 -7.24 -9.45
CA LEU A 5 -16.08 -5.86 -9.15
C LEU A 5 -15.19 -5.86 -7.90
N LYS A 6 -13.92 -5.48 -8.04
CA LYS A 6 -12.99 -5.42 -6.91
C LYS A 6 -12.71 -3.98 -6.54
N LEU A 7 -13.06 -3.60 -5.31
CA LEU A 7 -12.80 -2.28 -4.76
C LEU A 7 -11.55 -2.29 -3.87
N TYR A 8 -10.91 -1.13 -3.79
CA TYR A 8 -9.75 -0.90 -2.94
C TYR A 8 -10.02 0.23 -1.96
N ARG A 9 -9.20 0.32 -0.90
CA ARG A 9 -9.30 1.44 0.04
C ARG A 9 -8.96 2.76 -0.66
N GLY A 10 -9.91 3.69 -0.63
CA GLY A 10 -9.75 5.04 -1.14
C GLY A 10 -9.29 6.00 -0.05
N TYR A 11 -9.29 7.29 -0.37
CA TYR A 11 -8.87 8.35 0.54
C TYR A 11 -9.44 9.70 0.10
N VAL A 12 -9.61 10.62 1.05
CA VAL A 12 -10.33 11.89 0.85
C VAL A 12 -9.71 12.99 1.70
N ASN A 13 -9.65 14.21 1.14
CA ASN A 13 -9.36 15.44 1.87
C ASN A 13 -10.57 16.39 1.75
N ASP A 14 -10.47 17.63 2.22
CA ASP A 14 -11.60 18.58 2.21
C ASP A 14 -12.02 19.08 0.81
N ASN A 15 -11.25 18.73 -0.22
CA ASN A 15 -11.46 19.22 -1.59
C ASN A 15 -11.72 18.10 -2.60
N HIS A 16 -11.16 16.91 -2.39
CA HIS A 16 -11.12 15.82 -3.35
C HIS A 16 -11.31 14.46 -2.69
N LEU A 17 -12.00 13.58 -3.42
CA LEU A 17 -12.18 12.18 -3.10
C LEU A 17 -11.52 11.32 -4.17
N VAL A 18 -10.75 10.31 -3.73
CA VAL A 18 -10.10 9.35 -4.62
C VAL A 18 -10.48 7.92 -4.22
N VAL A 19 -11.19 7.23 -5.11
CA VAL A 19 -11.53 5.81 -4.97
C VAL A 19 -11.29 5.09 -6.29
N PHE A 20 -10.95 3.80 -6.23
CA PHE A 20 -10.52 3.05 -7.40
C PHE A 20 -10.72 1.55 -7.20
N GLY A 21 -10.75 0.82 -8.30
CA GLY A 21 -11.04 -0.61 -8.34
C GLY A 21 -10.67 -1.23 -9.68
N HIS A 22 -11.02 -2.50 -9.85
CA HIS A 22 -10.97 -3.20 -11.13
C HIS A 22 -12.26 -3.95 -11.40
N VAL A 23 -12.55 -4.18 -12.67
CA VAL A 23 -13.55 -5.15 -13.12
C VAL A 23 -12.88 -6.26 -13.90
N PHE A 24 -13.25 -7.50 -13.58
CA PHE A 24 -12.67 -8.71 -14.14
C PHE A 24 -13.74 -9.67 -14.66
N GLU A 25 -13.40 -10.54 -15.61
CA GLU A 25 -14.20 -11.74 -15.89
C GLU A 25 -14.20 -12.63 -14.63
N SER A 26 -15.39 -12.98 -14.13
CA SER A 26 -15.53 -13.81 -12.94
C SER A 26 -15.45 -15.26 -13.32
N TRP A 27 -14.63 -15.99 -12.57
CA TRP A 27 -14.55 -17.43 -12.60
C TRP A 27 -15.04 -17.93 -11.25
N ALA A 28 -16.36 -17.88 -11.00
CA ALA A 28 -16.89 -18.30 -9.70
C ALA A 28 -16.51 -19.77 -9.41
N PRO A 29 -15.98 -20.03 -8.19
CA PRO A 29 -16.77 -20.83 -7.25
C PRO A 29 -16.62 -20.23 -5.84
N ASP A 30 -17.50 -19.30 -5.49
CA ASP A 30 -17.67 -18.69 -4.17
C ASP A 30 -16.42 -18.11 -3.50
N LYS A 31 -16.31 -16.78 -3.63
CA LYS A 31 -15.49 -15.83 -2.85
C LYS A 31 -14.34 -16.48 -2.09
N TYR A 32 -13.15 -16.44 -2.67
CA TYR A 32 -11.86 -16.79 -2.09
C TYR A 32 -11.84 -16.67 -0.56
N ARG A 33 -12.26 -17.72 0.15
CA ARG A 33 -12.17 -17.79 1.61
C ARG A 33 -10.71 -17.96 1.93
N THR A 34 -10.13 -16.96 2.58
CA THR A 34 -8.75 -16.93 3.04
C THR A 34 -8.46 -18.00 4.11
N ASP A 35 -9.47 -18.81 4.52
CA ASP A 35 -9.39 -19.83 5.56
C ASP A 35 -8.66 -21.14 5.18
N ARG A 36 -8.33 -21.35 3.90
CA ARG A 36 -7.73 -22.62 3.47
C ARG A 36 -6.21 -22.65 3.70
N ARG A 37 -5.64 -23.76 4.14
CA ARG A 37 -4.17 -23.89 4.34
C ARG A 37 -3.52 -24.57 3.13
N GLY A 38 -2.34 -24.10 2.70
CA GLY A 38 -1.45 -24.83 1.78
C GLY A 38 -1.65 -24.58 0.27
N ILE A 39 -1.53 -25.63 -0.53
CA ILE A 39 -1.30 -25.57 -2.01
C ILE A 39 -2.41 -24.87 -2.79
N LYS A 40 -3.67 -24.96 -2.31
CA LYS A 40 -4.84 -24.34 -2.95
C LYS A 40 -4.78 -22.81 -2.98
N HIS A 41 -4.13 -22.17 -1.99
CA HIS A 41 -4.01 -20.70 -1.92
C HIS A 41 -2.99 -20.12 -2.90
N ALA A 42 -1.91 -20.84 -3.15
CA ALA A 42 -0.96 -20.39 -4.17
C ALA A 42 -1.52 -20.54 -5.57
N PHE A 43 -2.30 -21.60 -5.79
CA PHE A 43 -3.03 -21.77 -7.04
C PHE A 43 -4.01 -20.63 -7.27
N SER A 44 -4.72 -20.16 -6.23
CA SER A 44 -5.57 -18.97 -6.35
C SER A 44 -4.77 -17.72 -6.72
N ILE A 45 -3.62 -17.48 -6.09
CA ILE A 45 -2.80 -16.29 -6.40
C ILE A 45 -2.27 -16.36 -7.83
N ILE A 46 -1.70 -17.49 -8.28
CA ILE A 46 -1.23 -17.67 -9.66
C ILE A 46 -2.39 -17.44 -10.65
N HIS A 47 -3.59 -17.93 -10.31
CA HIS A 47 -4.75 -17.76 -11.17
C HIS A 47 -5.20 -16.29 -11.26
N MET A 48 -5.05 -15.48 -10.21
CA MET A 48 -5.35 -14.04 -10.24
C MET A 48 -4.51 -13.27 -11.27
N PHE A 49 -3.34 -13.78 -11.70
CA PHE A 49 -2.56 -13.20 -12.79
C PHE A 49 -3.07 -13.58 -14.19
N ARG A 50 -3.99 -14.54 -14.27
CA ARG A 50 -4.59 -15.03 -15.53
C ARG A 50 -6.00 -14.50 -15.77
N ILE A 51 -6.62 -13.92 -14.74
CA ILE A 51 -7.97 -13.36 -14.84
C ILE A 51 -7.96 -12.20 -15.83
N LYS A 52 -8.88 -12.25 -16.80
CA LYS A 52 -8.97 -11.26 -17.85
C LYS A 52 -9.70 -10.01 -17.35
N PRO A 53 -9.10 -8.82 -17.45
CA PRO A 53 -9.77 -7.58 -17.10
C PRO A 53 -10.85 -7.21 -18.12
N LEU A 54 -11.85 -6.47 -17.66
CA LEU A 54 -12.97 -5.99 -18.48
C LEU A 54 -12.86 -4.49 -18.71
N LYS A 55 -12.64 -4.12 -19.98
CA LYS A 55 -12.47 -2.72 -20.42
C LYS A 55 -13.79 -2.05 -20.82
N ASN A 56 -13.81 -0.72 -20.76
CA ASN A 56 -14.93 0.13 -21.18
C ASN A 56 -16.26 -0.20 -20.49
N ILE A 57 -16.21 -0.72 -19.26
CA ILE A 57 -17.38 -1.02 -18.45
C ILE A 57 -17.80 0.23 -17.67
N PRO A 58 -19.07 0.68 -17.75
CA PRO A 58 -19.56 1.80 -16.93
C PRO A 58 -19.58 1.46 -15.45
N ILE A 59 -18.99 2.33 -14.64
CA ILE A 59 -18.87 2.21 -13.19
C ILE A 59 -19.49 3.43 -12.55
N LYS A 60 -20.34 3.21 -11.55
CA LYS A 60 -21.05 4.28 -10.83
C LYS A 60 -20.62 4.30 -9.37
N LEU A 61 -20.02 5.39 -8.93
CA LEU A 61 -19.73 5.70 -7.54
C LEU A 61 -20.94 6.35 -6.88
N LYS A 62 -21.26 5.92 -5.66
CA LYS A 62 -22.15 6.62 -4.74
C LYS A 62 -21.48 6.75 -3.37
N PHE A 63 -21.33 7.99 -2.90
CA PHE A 63 -20.82 8.30 -1.57
C PHE A 63 -21.51 9.56 -1.05
N LYS A 64 -22.25 9.47 0.06
CA LYS A 64 -23.10 10.59 0.54
C LYS A 64 -24.01 11.11 -0.58
N ASN A 65 -23.97 12.41 -0.90
CA ASN A 65 -24.75 13.02 -1.99
C ASN A 65 -24.01 12.99 -3.35
N LEU A 66 -22.75 12.55 -3.37
CA LEU A 66 -21.96 12.41 -4.58
C LEU A 66 -22.37 11.16 -5.36
N GLU A 67 -22.72 11.37 -6.64
CA GLU A 67 -22.99 10.31 -7.60
C GLU A 67 -22.30 10.60 -8.94
N VAL A 68 -21.34 9.75 -9.32
CA VAL A 68 -20.51 9.98 -10.53
C VAL A 68 -20.34 8.67 -11.30
N ILE A 69 -20.25 8.77 -12.63
CA ILE A 69 -20.01 7.63 -13.52
C ILE A 69 -18.65 7.79 -14.20
N THR A 70 -17.89 6.70 -14.28
CA THR A 70 -16.68 6.58 -15.08
C THR A 70 -16.71 5.26 -15.87
N LYS A 71 -15.64 4.95 -16.61
CA LYS A 71 -15.48 3.65 -17.27
C LYS A 71 -14.15 3.01 -16.95
N THR A 72 -14.08 1.68 -17.02
CA THR A 72 -12.83 0.95 -16.88
C THR A 72 -11.89 1.18 -18.07
N LEU A 73 -10.59 1.24 -17.79
CA LEU A 73 -9.50 1.25 -18.75
C LEU A 73 -9.27 -0.14 -19.36
N ASP A 74 -8.30 -0.25 -20.27
CA ASP A 74 -7.97 -1.51 -20.96
C ASP A 74 -7.53 -2.65 -20.02
N ASP A 75 -6.91 -2.31 -18.90
CA ASP A 75 -6.52 -3.24 -17.83
C ASP A 75 -7.65 -3.49 -16.80
N GLY A 76 -8.86 -3.01 -17.08
CA GLY A 76 -10.03 -3.16 -16.21
C GLY A 76 -10.02 -2.22 -15.00
N TYR A 77 -8.99 -1.40 -14.83
CA TYR A 77 -8.88 -0.42 -13.76
C TYR A 77 -9.88 0.71 -13.95
N PHE A 78 -10.45 1.21 -12.86
CA PHE A 78 -11.16 2.48 -12.85
C PHE A 78 -10.71 3.32 -11.65
N ARG A 79 -10.80 4.63 -11.81
CA ARG A 79 -10.51 5.60 -10.76
C ARG A 79 -11.51 6.74 -10.85
N PHE A 80 -12.03 7.11 -9.70
CA PHE A 80 -12.67 8.39 -9.46
C PHE A 80 -11.66 9.29 -8.77
N ASP A 81 -11.46 10.47 -9.32
CA ASP A 81 -10.71 11.56 -8.73
C ASP A 81 -11.57 12.80 -8.96
N VAL A 82 -12.37 13.13 -7.95
CA VAL A 82 -13.50 14.05 -8.11
C VAL A 82 -13.54 15.03 -6.94
N PRO A 83 -13.96 16.28 -7.18
CA PRO A 83 -14.16 17.24 -6.10
C PRO A 83 -15.19 16.72 -5.09
N PHE A 84 -14.92 16.91 -3.80
CA PHE A 84 -15.81 16.53 -2.71
C PHE A 84 -15.62 17.53 -1.57
N HIS A 85 -16.70 18.21 -1.18
CA HIS A 85 -16.67 19.34 -0.22
C HIS A 85 -17.66 19.15 0.93
N GLU A 86 -18.28 17.97 1.06
CA GLU A 86 -19.15 17.70 2.21
C GLU A 86 -18.28 17.47 3.44
N GLU A 87 -18.71 18.00 4.59
CA GLU A 87 -18.03 17.77 5.87
C GLU A 87 -18.01 16.27 6.20
N LEU A 88 -16.85 15.80 6.64
CA LEU A 88 -16.63 14.40 6.95
C LEU A 88 -15.76 14.30 8.19
N GLU A 89 -16.26 13.58 9.19
CA GLU A 89 -15.48 13.25 10.37
C GLU A 89 -14.21 12.49 9.97
N SER A 90 -13.17 12.61 10.80
CA SER A 90 -11.97 11.82 10.63
C SER A 90 -12.25 10.31 10.77
N GLY A 91 -11.58 9.50 9.97
CA GLY A 91 -11.65 8.04 10.04
C GLY A 91 -12.02 7.37 8.72
N TRP A 92 -12.49 6.12 8.84
CA TRP A 92 -12.84 5.28 7.70
C TRP A 92 -14.32 5.39 7.37
N HIS A 93 -14.63 5.68 6.11
CA HIS A 93 -16.00 5.86 5.64
C HIS A 93 -16.32 4.87 4.53
N GLU A 94 -17.47 4.23 4.60
CA GLU A 94 -17.91 3.30 3.57
C GLU A 94 -18.43 4.04 2.33
N TYR A 95 -18.02 3.59 1.14
CA TYR A 95 -18.54 4.03 -0.14
C TYR A 95 -19.03 2.82 -0.96
N CYS A 96 -19.95 3.09 -1.88
CA CYS A 96 -20.55 2.07 -2.74
C CYS A 96 -20.17 2.31 -4.19
N VAL A 97 -19.85 1.23 -4.90
CA VAL A 97 -19.67 1.27 -6.35
C VAL A 97 -20.54 0.20 -6.98
N SER A 98 -21.21 0.56 -8.07
CA SER A 98 -22.04 -0.34 -8.84
C SER A 98 -21.60 -0.42 -10.30
N CYS A 99 -21.80 -1.59 -10.87
CA CYS A 99 -21.47 -1.91 -12.25
C CYS A 99 -22.56 -2.84 -12.81
N LYS A 100 -22.97 -2.60 -14.06
CA LYS A 100 -23.94 -3.46 -14.76
C LYS A 100 -23.38 -3.90 -16.11
N ILE A 101 -23.35 -5.20 -16.34
CA ILE A 101 -22.98 -5.80 -17.63
C ILE A 101 -24.14 -6.69 -18.08
N ASN A 102 -24.75 -6.34 -19.22
CA ASN A 102 -25.99 -6.95 -19.70
C ASN A 102 -27.09 -6.86 -18.63
N GLU A 103 -27.71 -7.97 -18.24
CA GLU A 103 -28.76 -8.02 -17.22
C GLU A 103 -28.21 -8.11 -15.79
N LEU A 104 -26.90 -8.32 -15.63
CA LEU A 104 -26.29 -8.67 -14.36
C LEU A 104 -25.67 -7.41 -13.73
N GLY A 105 -26.17 -7.03 -12.55
CA GLY A 105 -25.68 -5.89 -11.77
C GLY A 105 -24.94 -6.36 -10.52
N ILE A 106 -23.83 -5.69 -10.21
CA ILE A 106 -23.06 -5.90 -8.97
C ILE A 106 -22.93 -4.57 -8.25
N ILE A 107 -23.11 -4.61 -6.94
CA ILE A 107 -22.83 -3.50 -6.03
C ILE A 107 -21.81 -4.03 -5.02
N GLU A 108 -20.69 -3.34 -4.89
CA GLU A 108 -19.66 -3.64 -3.90
C GLU A 108 -19.41 -2.43 -3.02
N ARG A 109 -18.90 -2.70 -1.82
CA ARG A 109 -18.61 -1.71 -0.80
C ARG A 109 -17.14 -1.78 -0.41
N ALA A 110 -16.56 -0.62 -0.15
CA ALA A 110 -15.22 -0.50 0.40
C ALA A 110 -15.14 0.79 1.22
N GLU A 111 -13.98 1.08 1.76
CA GLU A 111 -13.80 2.21 2.66
C GLU A 111 -12.80 3.21 2.09
N LEU A 112 -12.99 4.47 2.44
CA LEU A 112 -12.03 5.53 2.17
C LEU A 112 -11.59 6.17 3.49
N LEU A 113 -10.33 6.61 3.53
CA LEU A 113 -9.74 7.26 4.70
C LEU A 113 -9.86 8.78 4.59
N LYS A 114 -10.53 9.40 5.55
CA LYS A 114 -10.29 10.79 5.94
C LYS A 114 -9.27 10.76 7.08
N PRO A 115 -8.06 11.29 6.91
CA PRO A 115 -7.07 11.29 7.99
C PRO A 115 -7.66 11.88 9.27
N PHE A 116 -7.38 11.24 10.41
CA PHE A 116 -7.46 11.93 11.69
C PHE A 116 -6.51 13.13 11.68
N GLU A 117 -6.72 14.05 12.60
CA GLU A 117 -5.69 15.02 12.98
C GLU A 117 -4.49 14.25 13.57
N SER A 118 -3.74 13.62 12.69
CA SER A 118 -2.53 12.89 12.98
C SER A 118 -1.37 13.87 12.87
N LYS A 119 -0.51 13.90 13.89
CA LYS A 119 0.73 14.69 13.80
C LYS A 119 1.63 14.19 12.67
N VAL A 120 1.52 12.91 12.29
CA VAL A 120 2.28 12.31 11.19
C VAL A 120 1.47 11.29 10.39
N GLY A 121 1.66 11.27 9.07
CA GLY A 121 1.32 10.15 8.19
C GLY A 121 2.48 9.16 8.07
N ILE A 122 2.19 7.90 7.81
CA ILE A 122 3.18 6.84 7.68
C ILE A 122 3.12 6.27 6.28
N ILE A 123 4.22 6.33 5.55
CA ILE A 123 4.35 5.73 4.22
C ILE A 123 5.37 4.60 4.31
N SER A 124 4.91 3.38 4.08
CA SER A 124 5.72 2.17 4.24
C SER A 124 5.81 1.36 2.95
N ASP A 125 7.02 0.93 2.59
CA ASP A 125 7.19 -0.12 1.59
C ASP A 125 6.83 -1.49 2.16
N ILE A 126 5.99 -2.23 1.43
CA ILE A 126 5.61 -3.60 1.82
C ILE A 126 6.52 -4.66 1.20
N ASP A 127 7.11 -4.39 0.02
CA ASP A 127 7.68 -5.43 -0.84
C ASP A 127 8.75 -6.28 -0.14
N ASP A 128 9.66 -5.64 0.60
CA ASP A 128 10.77 -6.33 1.27
C ASP A 128 10.75 -6.16 2.80
N THR A 129 9.89 -5.28 3.32
CA THR A 129 9.64 -5.11 4.77
C THR A 129 8.84 -6.27 5.35
N PHE A 130 7.84 -6.78 4.62
CA PHE A 130 6.95 -7.85 5.09
C PHE A 130 7.02 -9.12 4.24
N LEU A 131 7.35 -8.99 2.96
CA LEU A 131 7.24 -10.10 2.00
C LEU A 131 8.61 -10.65 1.55
N ILE A 132 9.61 -10.74 2.45
CA ILE A 132 10.97 -11.30 2.22
C ILE A 132 11.27 -11.75 0.76
N SER A 133 11.87 -10.93 -0.11
CA SER A 133 12.73 -11.48 -1.16
C SER A 133 13.65 -10.47 -1.89
N HIS A 134 14.94 -10.63 -1.64
CA HIS A 134 15.99 -10.23 -2.58
C HIS A 134 16.09 -11.18 -3.80
N SER A 135 15.63 -10.69 -4.97
CA SER A 135 15.99 -11.06 -6.35
C SER A 135 15.00 -11.84 -7.24
N ASN A 136 15.17 -11.58 -8.56
CA ASN A 136 14.36 -11.93 -9.72
C ASN A 136 14.24 -13.44 -9.99
N SER A 137 13.04 -13.97 -9.79
CA SER A 137 12.48 -15.15 -10.50
C SER A 137 10.96 -15.22 -10.26
N PHE A 138 10.30 -14.07 -10.42
CA PHE A 138 8.85 -13.73 -10.37
C PHE A 138 7.95 -14.22 -9.21
N PHE A 139 7.94 -15.50 -8.87
CA PHE A 139 7.21 -16.06 -7.72
C PHE A 139 8.06 -17.11 -7.01
N LYS A 140 9.39 -17.05 -7.13
CA LYS A 140 10.33 -17.96 -6.46
C LYS A 140 10.39 -17.56 -5.00
N LYS A 141 9.24 -17.67 -4.33
CA LYS A 141 8.79 -16.74 -3.28
C LYS A 141 7.35 -16.18 -3.37
N LEU A 142 6.42 -16.78 -4.13
CA LEU A 142 5.05 -17.07 -3.58
C LEU A 142 5.11 -18.06 -2.40
N TYR A 143 6.33 -18.32 -1.96
CA TYR A 143 7.08 -19.44 -1.43
C TYR A 143 7.56 -18.85 -0.09
N VAL A 144 7.46 -19.54 1.01
CA VAL A 144 7.26 -20.98 1.09
C VAL A 144 5.75 -21.30 1.04
N MET A 145 4.92 -20.44 0.42
CA MET A 145 3.46 -20.54 0.33
C MET A 145 2.86 -20.58 1.71
N LEU A 146 2.82 -19.37 2.27
CA LEU A 146 2.04 -19.00 3.46
C LEU A 146 2.66 -19.39 4.81
N LEU A 147 3.89 -19.95 4.83
CA LEU A 147 4.70 -20.36 6.01
C LEU A 147 4.23 -21.63 6.76
N LYS A 148 4.66 -22.80 6.27
CA LYS A 148 5.02 -23.94 7.14
C LYS A 148 6.21 -23.51 8.06
N ASN A 149 6.11 -23.83 9.36
CA ASN A 149 7.07 -23.67 10.49
C ASN A 149 7.38 -22.26 11.06
N ILE A 150 6.65 -21.90 12.12
CA ILE A 150 7.00 -21.40 13.48
C ILE A 150 8.22 -20.47 13.70
N ASN A 151 9.33 -20.60 12.97
CA ASN A 151 10.60 -19.94 13.30
C ASN A 151 10.83 -18.55 12.70
N LYS A 152 9.90 -18.00 11.92
CA LYS A 152 9.97 -16.60 11.42
C LYS A 152 9.04 -15.61 12.14
N ARG A 153 8.17 -16.08 13.03
CA ARG A 153 7.19 -15.26 13.77
C ARG A 153 7.83 -14.06 14.49
N LYS A 154 8.99 -14.27 15.14
CA LYS A 154 9.73 -13.22 15.87
C LYS A 154 10.12 -11.99 15.03
N ILE A 155 10.53 -12.16 13.77
CA ILE A 155 10.94 -11.03 12.92
C ILE A 155 9.73 -10.17 12.55
N PHE A 156 8.56 -10.80 12.36
CA PHE A 156 7.31 -10.11 12.10
C PHE A 156 6.76 -9.42 13.35
N ASP A 157 6.80 -10.11 14.49
CA ASP A 157 6.28 -9.58 15.76
C ASP A 157 6.95 -8.25 16.14
N ASP A 158 8.24 -8.08 15.87
CA ASP A 158 8.96 -6.85 16.23
C ASP A 158 8.70 -5.68 15.27
N VAL A 159 8.49 -5.92 13.97
CA VAL A 159 8.11 -4.85 13.01
C VAL A 159 6.68 -4.38 13.29
N VAL A 160 5.76 -5.32 13.56
CA VAL A 160 4.37 -5.03 13.88
C VAL A 160 4.26 -4.09 15.10
N LYS A 161 5.07 -4.32 16.14
CA LYS A 161 5.09 -3.44 17.33
C LYS A 161 5.43 -1.99 16.99
N HIS A 162 6.42 -1.75 16.13
CA HIS A 162 6.80 -0.39 15.75
C HIS A 162 5.65 0.30 15.00
N TYR A 163 4.99 -0.43 14.09
CA TYR A 163 3.85 0.09 13.33
C TYR A 163 2.65 0.37 14.23
N GLN A 164 2.39 -0.50 15.21
CA GLN A 164 1.34 -0.30 16.20
C GLN A 164 1.60 0.93 17.08
N HIS A 165 2.83 1.12 17.58
CA HIS A 165 3.19 2.34 18.31
C HIS A 165 3.02 3.59 17.44
N LEU A 166 3.50 3.55 16.19
CA LEU A 166 3.30 4.64 15.23
C LEU A 166 1.82 4.91 14.95
N SER A 167 0.95 3.91 14.99
CA SER A 167 -0.48 4.07 14.75
C SER A 167 -1.19 4.85 15.84
N ILE A 168 -0.82 4.65 17.10
CA ILE A 168 -1.50 5.27 18.25
C ILE A 168 -0.78 6.54 18.76
N ALA A 169 0.43 6.80 18.26
CA ALA A 169 1.25 7.89 18.74
C ALA A 169 0.62 9.27 18.51
N GLY A 170 0.59 10.08 19.58
CA GLY A 170 0.08 11.45 19.54
C GLY A 170 -1.44 11.55 19.35
N GLN A 171 -2.18 10.47 19.58
CA GLN A 171 -3.63 10.41 19.49
C GLN A 171 -4.28 10.50 20.88
N ASP A 172 -5.30 11.34 21.01
CA ASP A 172 -6.00 11.58 22.29
C ASP A 172 -7.19 10.63 22.50
N SER A 173 -7.67 9.98 21.44
CA SER A 173 -8.78 9.03 21.49
C SER A 173 -8.34 7.62 21.10
N LYS A 174 -9.07 6.62 21.61
CA LYS A 174 -8.82 5.20 21.29
C LYS A 174 -9.18 4.82 19.85
N GLU A 175 -9.99 5.65 19.20
CA GLU A 175 -10.49 5.42 17.83
C GLU A 175 -9.62 6.11 16.78
N ALA A 176 -8.89 7.15 17.20
CA ALA A 176 -8.00 7.90 16.32
C ALA A 176 -6.68 7.16 16.09
N SER A 177 -6.18 7.28 14.87
CA SER A 177 -4.92 6.66 14.46
C SER A 177 -4.21 7.50 13.42
N ASN A 178 -2.88 7.44 13.43
CA ASN A 178 -2.07 8.03 12.38
C ASN A 178 -2.37 7.32 11.04
N SER A 179 -2.38 8.08 9.95
CA SER A 179 -2.74 7.56 8.63
C SER A 179 -1.63 6.68 8.05
N PHE A 180 -1.94 5.43 7.71
CA PHE A 180 -1.00 4.53 7.04
C PHE A 180 -1.26 4.42 5.54
N PHE A 181 -0.16 4.51 4.79
CA PHE A 181 -0.11 4.28 3.36
C PHE A 181 0.94 3.23 3.05
N PHE A 182 0.51 2.15 2.42
CA PHE A 182 1.39 1.08 1.98
C PHE A 182 1.66 1.21 0.48
N VAL A 183 2.93 1.35 0.11
CA VAL A 183 3.35 1.48 -1.29
C VAL A 183 4.10 0.21 -1.67
N SER A 184 3.78 -0.37 -2.83
CA SER A 184 4.40 -1.63 -3.25
C SER A 184 4.57 -1.71 -4.77
N SER A 185 5.56 -2.50 -5.17
CA SER A 185 5.87 -2.91 -6.54
C SER A 185 5.07 -4.10 -7.00
N SER A 186 4.31 -4.74 -6.12
CA SER A 186 3.34 -5.77 -6.45
C SER A 186 2.21 -5.20 -7.30
N GLU A 187 1.59 -6.04 -8.12
CA GLU A 187 0.48 -5.68 -9.01
C GLU A 187 -0.87 -5.70 -8.27
N TRP A 188 -1.86 -4.95 -8.77
CA TRP A 188 -3.18 -4.80 -8.14
C TRP A 188 -3.95 -6.09 -7.88
N ASN A 189 -3.67 -7.14 -8.64
CA ASN A 189 -4.27 -8.44 -8.41
C ASN A 189 -3.86 -9.02 -7.04
N LEU A 190 -2.69 -8.67 -6.49
CA LEU A 190 -2.25 -9.07 -5.14
C LEU A 190 -2.88 -8.26 -4.00
N TYR A 191 -3.72 -7.25 -4.27
CA TYR A 191 -4.30 -6.40 -3.22
C TYR A 191 -4.97 -7.18 -2.10
N GLY A 192 -5.84 -8.14 -2.46
CA GLY A 192 -6.61 -8.90 -1.46
C GLY A 192 -5.68 -9.69 -0.54
N PHE A 193 -4.66 -10.32 -1.12
CA PHE A 193 -3.65 -11.05 -0.36
C PHE A 193 -2.86 -10.15 0.59
N ILE A 194 -2.41 -8.99 0.12
CA ILE A 194 -1.65 -8.03 0.95
C ILE A 194 -2.53 -7.49 2.08
N ASN A 195 -3.80 -7.19 1.79
CA ASN A 195 -4.75 -6.73 2.80
C ASN A 195 -4.98 -7.77 3.89
N ASP A 196 -5.30 -9.00 3.50
CA ASP A 196 -5.57 -10.09 4.44
C ASP A 196 -4.32 -10.45 5.26
N PHE A 197 -3.15 -10.40 4.64
CA PHE A 197 -1.88 -10.58 5.33
C PHE A 197 -1.65 -9.50 6.38
N ALA A 198 -1.89 -8.23 6.03
CA ALA A 198 -1.75 -7.11 6.97
C ALA A 198 -2.69 -7.26 8.18
N GLU A 199 -3.95 -7.63 7.93
CA GLU A 199 -4.94 -7.87 8.97
C GLU A 199 -4.57 -9.05 9.87
N MET A 200 -4.19 -10.20 9.29
CA MET A 200 -3.79 -11.40 10.02
C MET A 200 -2.60 -11.16 10.96
N HIS A 201 -1.69 -10.27 10.57
CA HIS A 201 -0.50 -9.93 11.35
C HIS A 201 -0.69 -8.70 12.25
N GLY A 202 -1.89 -8.11 12.32
CA GLY A 202 -2.18 -6.98 13.19
C GLY A 202 -1.47 -5.69 12.78
N LEU A 203 -1.18 -5.52 11.49
CA LEU A 203 -0.69 -4.25 10.96
C LEU A 203 -1.81 -3.20 10.96
N PRO A 204 -1.47 -1.91 11.14
CA PRO A 204 -2.44 -0.83 11.04
C PRO A 204 -3.18 -0.85 9.72
N LYS A 205 -4.48 -0.54 9.77
CA LYS A 205 -5.31 -0.41 8.59
C LYS A 205 -4.78 0.74 7.71
N ALA A 206 -4.62 0.47 6.42
CA ALA A 206 -3.90 1.36 5.53
C ALA A 206 -4.53 1.43 4.14
N VAL A 207 -4.27 2.56 3.46
CA VAL A 207 -4.48 2.70 2.02
C VAL A 207 -3.32 2.02 1.29
N ILE A 208 -3.60 1.10 0.37
CA ILE A 208 -2.57 0.32 -0.33
C ILE A 208 -2.46 0.76 -1.79
N LYS A 209 -1.25 1.12 -2.24
CA LYS A 209 -0.93 1.62 -3.59
C LYS A 209 -0.04 0.65 -4.36
N LEU A 210 -0.64 -0.13 -5.26
CA LEU A 210 0.01 -1.18 -6.04
C LEU A 210 0.31 -0.74 -7.49
N LYS A 211 1.15 -1.49 -8.21
CA LYS A 211 1.45 -1.26 -9.63
C LYS A 211 0.28 -1.75 -10.50
N LYS A 212 0.15 -1.15 -11.70
CA LYS A 212 -0.80 -1.57 -12.72
C LYS A 212 -0.59 -3.04 -13.09
N ILE A 213 -1.67 -3.74 -13.43
CA ILE A 213 -1.61 -5.12 -13.93
C ILE A 213 -1.00 -5.09 -15.34
N LYS A 214 -0.01 -5.93 -15.60
CA LYS A 214 0.58 -6.05 -16.93
C LYS A 214 -0.18 -7.11 -17.73
N THR A 215 -0.61 -6.78 -18.94
CA THR A 215 -1.47 -7.66 -19.76
C THR A 215 -0.82 -8.15 -21.07
N GLY A 216 0.52 -8.07 -21.22
CA GLY A 216 1.22 -8.51 -22.44
C GLY A 216 2.51 -9.31 -22.22
N ILE A 217 2.78 -10.31 -23.08
CA ILE A 217 4.02 -11.11 -23.11
C ILE A 217 5.25 -10.25 -23.46
N SER A 218 5.06 -9.19 -24.26
CA SER A 218 6.09 -8.21 -24.61
C SER A 218 6.54 -7.35 -23.42
N ASP A 219 5.63 -7.05 -22.47
CA ASP A 219 5.96 -6.30 -21.25
C ASP A 219 6.73 -7.14 -20.21
N PHE A 220 6.71 -8.46 -20.38
CA PHE A 220 7.47 -9.40 -19.56
C PHE A 220 8.92 -9.53 -20.03
N LEU A 221 9.17 -9.43 -21.35
CA LEU A 221 10.48 -9.52 -21.98
C LEU A 221 11.37 -8.27 -21.80
N PHE A 222 10.78 -7.11 -21.51
CA PHE A 222 11.52 -5.85 -21.24
C PHE A 222 11.72 -5.52 -19.75
N THR A 223 11.48 -6.48 -18.85
CA THR A 223 11.53 -6.28 -17.37
C THR A 223 12.92 -6.00 -16.79
N GLY A 224 13.96 -5.89 -17.62
CA GLY A 224 15.33 -5.71 -17.16
C GLY A 224 15.73 -4.30 -16.70
N ARG A 225 15.03 -3.21 -17.08
CA ARG A 225 15.61 -1.83 -16.94
C ARG A 225 14.67 -0.63 -16.67
N GLY A 226 13.44 -0.81 -16.19
CA GLY A 226 12.59 0.33 -15.76
C GLY A 226 11.51 -0.13 -14.76
N SER A 227 11.10 0.59 -13.73
CA SER A 227 11.23 2.00 -13.37
C SER A 227 10.90 2.09 -11.87
N HIS A 228 11.89 2.40 -11.02
CA HIS A 228 11.64 2.76 -9.61
C HIS A 228 10.86 4.07 -9.47
N ASN A 229 10.57 4.75 -10.60
CA ASN A 229 9.78 5.97 -10.63
C ASN A 229 8.35 5.73 -10.13
N HIS A 230 7.77 4.54 -10.28
CA HIS A 230 6.38 4.31 -9.83
C HIS A 230 6.20 4.37 -8.31
N LYS A 231 7.15 3.88 -7.51
CA LYS A 231 7.09 4.02 -6.04
C LYS A 231 7.23 5.50 -5.68
N PHE A 232 8.20 6.17 -6.30
CA PHE A 232 8.43 7.60 -6.13
C PHE A 232 7.17 8.44 -6.44
N GLU A 233 6.53 8.25 -7.61
CA GLU A 233 5.32 9.00 -7.97
C GLU A 233 4.17 8.72 -6.98
N LYS A 234 3.99 7.49 -6.51
CA LYS A 234 2.94 7.18 -5.51
C LYS A 234 3.17 7.89 -4.17
N ILE A 235 4.42 7.91 -3.69
CA ILE A 235 4.76 8.62 -2.44
C ILE A 235 4.53 10.12 -2.62
N LYS A 236 4.99 10.67 -3.74
CA LYS A 236 4.75 12.07 -4.12
C LYS A 236 3.25 12.39 -4.19
N ASP A 237 2.44 11.54 -4.82
CA ASP A 237 0.98 11.72 -4.91
C ASP A 237 0.33 11.75 -3.53
N ILE A 238 0.76 10.87 -2.61
CA ILE A 238 0.24 10.83 -1.23
C ILE A 238 0.56 12.15 -0.50
N ILE A 239 1.83 12.58 -0.53
CA ILE A 239 2.28 13.81 0.13
C ILE A 239 1.59 15.04 -0.47
N SER A 240 1.44 15.08 -1.80
CA SER A 240 0.79 16.20 -2.48
C SER A 240 -0.71 16.26 -2.20
N PHE A 241 -1.34 15.11 -1.91
CA PHE A 241 -2.76 15.04 -1.59
C PHE A 241 -3.08 15.45 -0.14
N TYR A 242 -2.13 15.26 0.78
CA TYR A 242 -2.22 15.75 2.17
C TYR A 242 -0.99 16.59 2.52
N PRO A 243 -0.88 17.81 1.94
CA PRO A 243 0.32 18.64 2.05
C PRO A 243 0.57 19.16 3.48
N ASP A 244 -0.45 19.15 4.34
CA ASP A 244 -0.36 19.64 5.71
C ASP A 244 0.17 18.57 6.70
N LEU A 245 0.29 17.31 6.25
CA LEU A 245 0.86 16.25 7.07
C LEU A 245 2.38 16.23 6.99
N GLN A 246 3.01 15.95 8.13
CA GLN A 246 4.38 15.43 8.17
C GLN A 246 4.37 13.92 8.02
N TYR A 247 5.45 13.33 7.51
CA TYR A 247 5.51 11.93 7.12
C TYR A 247 6.73 11.22 7.69
N VAL A 248 6.51 9.96 8.02
CA VAL A 248 7.56 9.00 8.31
C VAL A 248 7.62 8.01 7.16
N LEU A 249 8.80 7.86 6.56
CA LEU A 249 9.05 6.90 5.49
C LEU A 249 9.70 5.64 6.08
N LEU A 250 9.13 4.47 5.83
CA LEU A 250 9.68 3.18 6.27
C LEU A 250 9.92 2.26 5.08
N GLY A 251 11.17 1.83 4.90
CA GLY A 251 11.53 0.88 3.85
C GLY A 251 12.79 0.12 4.25
N ASP A 252 13.55 -0.32 3.25
CA ASP A 252 14.76 -1.09 3.48
C ASP A 252 15.96 -0.70 2.61
N ASP A 253 17.11 -1.26 2.95
CA ASP A 253 18.32 -1.11 2.17
C ASP A 253 18.42 -2.09 1.00
N SER A 254 17.39 -2.92 0.78
CA SER A 254 17.41 -4.03 -0.17
C SER A 254 17.32 -3.53 -1.61
N GLN A 255 16.44 -2.56 -1.83
CA GLN A 255 16.10 -2.03 -3.15
C GLN A 255 16.59 -0.60 -3.35
N HIS A 256 15.74 0.23 -3.98
CA HIS A 256 15.97 1.63 -4.26
C HIS A 256 15.32 2.56 -3.23
N ASP A 257 14.72 2.04 -2.15
CA ASP A 257 13.96 2.83 -1.19
C ASP A 257 14.81 3.96 -0.61
N ALA A 258 16.07 3.71 -0.23
CA ALA A 258 17.00 4.74 0.20
C ALA A 258 17.08 5.92 -0.79
N TYR A 259 17.29 5.62 -2.08
CA TYR A 259 17.41 6.64 -3.13
C TYR A 259 16.07 7.30 -3.49
N ILE A 260 14.97 6.56 -3.40
CA ILE A 260 13.62 7.08 -3.59
C ILE A 260 13.32 8.08 -2.46
N TYR A 261 13.59 7.71 -1.21
CA TYR A 261 13.35 8.56 -0.05
C TYR A 261 14.24 9.80 -0.06
N GLU A 262 15.50 9.69 -0.49
CA GLU A 262 16.35 10.87 -0.70
C GLU A 262 15.74 11.85 -1.72
N ARG A 263 15.25 11.34 -2.85
CA ARG A 263 14.56 12.17 -3.85
C ARG A 263 13.29 12.80 -3.29
N ILE A 264 12.51 12.06 -2.50
CA ILE A 264 11.30 12.58 -1.84
C ILE A 264 11.66 13.68 -0.84
N CYS A 265 12.68 13.48 0.00
CA CYS A 265 13.13 14.49 0.97
C CYS A 265 13.65 15.75 0.28
N LYS A 266 14.30 15.63 -0.89
CA LYS A 266 14.73 16.79 -1.68
C LYS A 266 13.57 17.62 -2.23
N ILE A 267 12.43 16.98 -2.54
CA ILE A 267 11.26 17.65 -3.12
C ILE A 267 10.31 18.15 -2.03
N PHE A 268 10.19 17.41 -0.93
CA PHE A 268 9.28 17.69 0.19
C PHE A 268 10.02 17.79 1.53
N PRO A 269 11.06 18.64 1.66
CA PRO A 269 11.90 18.66 2.87
C PRO A 269 11.14 19.04 4.13
N LYS A 270 10.04 19.79 4.01
CA LYS A 270 9.20 20.19 5.16
C LYS A 270 8.19 19.12 5.58
N ASN A 271 7.86 18.20 4.68
CA ASN A 271 6.86 17.17 4.93
C ASN A 271 7.47 15.88 5.46
N ILE A 272 8.78 15.66 5.38
CA ILE A 272 9.37 14.41 5.90
C ILE A 272 9.99 14.67 7.26
N LYS A 273 9.46 14.01 8.30
CA LYS A 273 10.00 14.10 9.66
C LYS A 273 11.11 13.09 9.90
N ALA A 274 10.94 11.86 9.39
CA ALA A 274 11.92 10.81 9.58
C ALA A 274 11.94 9.77 8.46
N VAL A 275 13.11 9.16 8.25
CA VAL A 275 13.32 8.03 7.33
C VAL A 275 13.91 6.85 8.09
N TYR A 276 13.20 5.72 8.05
CA TYR A 276 13.62 4.45 8.64
C TYR A 276 13.96 3.48 7.51
N LEU A 277 15.21 3.04 7.48
CA LEU A 277 15.68 2.01 6.56
C LEU A 277 16.08 0.76 7.34
N ARG A 278 15.40 -0.34 7.06
CA ARG A 278 15.75 -1.64 7.59
C ARG A 278 16.94 -2.23 6.83
N GLN A 279 17.92 -2.74 7.58
CA GLN A 279 19.05 -3.48 7.06
C GLN A 279 18.64 -4.92 6.78
N THR A 280 18.72 -5.36 5.53
CA THR A 280 18.38 -6.74 5.14
C THR A 280 19.59 -7.67 5.16
N GLY A 281 20.79 -7.12 4.97
CA GLY A 281 22.06 -7.87 4.96
C GLY A 281 22.77 -7.92 6.30
N LYS A 282 23.79 -8.78 6.43
CA LYS A 282 24.67 -8.81 7.63
C LYS A 282 25.57 -7.59 7.74
N LYS A 283 25.92 -6.97 6.61
CA LYS A 283 26.80 -5.80 6.53
C LYS A 283 26.00 -4.61 6.01
N GLN A 284 26.28 -3.46 6.59
CA GLN A 284 25.73 -2.19 6.15
C GLN A 284 26.30 -1.78 4.80
N LYS A 285 25.47 -1.15 3.97
CA LYS A 285 25.86 -0.69 2.64
C LYS A 285 26.40 0.74 2.73
N ILE A 286 27.68 0.93 2.38
CA ILE A 286 28.36 2.25 2.41
C ILE A 286 27.57 3.31 1.62
N LYS A 287 27.00 2.92 0.48
CA LYS A 287 26.18 3.81 -0.35
C LYS A 287 24.93 4.31 0.38
N VAL A 288 24.29 3.45 1.17
CA VAL A 288 23.08 3.80 1.94
C VAL A 288 23.43 4.81 3.03
N TYR A 289 24.58 4.67 3.68
CA TYR A 289 25.06 5.70 4.62
C TYR A 289 25.25 7.07 3.97
N SER A 290 25.80 7.11 2.76
CA SER A 290 25.99 8.37 2.04
C SER A 290 24.64 9.02 1.72
N VAL A 291 23.66 8.20 1.32
CA VAL A 291 22.28 8.66 1.07
C VAL A 291 21.61 9.17 2.35
N LEU A 292 21.76 8.46 3.48
CA LEU A 292 21.18 8.89 4.75
C LEU A 292 21.79 10.20 5.24
N LYS A 293 23.10 10.40 5.10
CA LYS A 293 23.75 11.70 5.40
C LYS A 293 23.19 12.85 4.55
N ASN A 294 22.87 12.59 3.28
CA ASN A 294 22.22 13.59 2.43
C ASN A 294 20.78 13.88 2.85
N ILE A 295 20.10 12.92 3.48
CA ILE A 295 18.74 13.13 4.03
C ILE A 295 18.85 13.92 5.34
N GLU A 296 19.80 13.59 6.21
CA GLU A 296 20.08 14.30 7.46
C GLU A 296 20.43 15.78 7.22
N SER A 297 21.19 16.08 6.16
CA SER A 297 21.51 17.47 5.79
C SER A 297 20.29 18.30 5.37
N LEU A 298 19.13 17.67 5.14
CA LEU A 298 17.85 18.32 4.88
C LEU A 298 17.01 18.49 6.15
N ASN A 299 17.59 18.29 7.34
CA ASN A 299 16.92 18.29 8.66
C ASN A 299 15.85 17.19 8.80
N VAL A 300 16.08 16.03 8.18
CA VAL A 300 15.22 14.86 8.31
C VAL A 300 15.92 13.82 9.17
N GLU A 301 15.26 13.34 10.21
CA GLU A 301 15.81 12.33 11.11
C GLU A 301 15.97 10.99 10.38
N THR A 302 17.08 10.26 10.59
CA THR A 302 17.28 8.97 9.93
C THR A 302 17.68 7.84 10.86
N CYS A 303 17.16 6.64 10.59
CA CYS A 303 17.50 5.45 11.34
C CYS A 303 17.77 4.27 10.42
N TYR A 304 19.04 3.82 10.37
CA TYR A 304 19.43 2.56 9.74
C TYR A 304 19.52 1.46 10.80
N PHE A 305 18.65 0.45 10.72
CA PHE A 305 18.46 -0.51 11.81
C PHE A 305 18.33 -1.96 11.33
N LEU A 306 18.80 -2.90 12.15
CA LEU A 306 18.61 -4.34 11.94
C LEU A 306 17.40 -4.88 12.72
N GLY A 307 17.27 -4.48 14.00
CA GLY A 307 16.17 -4.82 14.89
C GLY A 307 15.25 -3.63 15.15
N SER A 308 13.95 -3.89 15.26
CA SER A 308 12.93 -2.85 15.44
C SER A 308 13.04 -2.13 16.79
N ASP A 309 13.70 -2.73 17.79
CA ASP A 309 14.01 -2.10 19.07
C ASP A 309 14.78 -0.78 18.90
N LYS A 310 15.78 -0.77 18.00
CA LYS A 310 16.54 0.44 17.66
C LYS A 310 15.64 1.50 17.00
N ALA A 311 14.78 1.08 16.07
CA ALA A 311 13.86 1.99 15.38
C ALA A 311 12.81 2.58 16.33
N ILE A 312 12.27 1.77 17.25
CA ILE A 312 11.34 2.20 18.30
C ILE A 312 12.04 3.19 19.25
N LEU A 313 13.25 2.88 19.73
CA LEU A 313 13.99 3.79 20.61
C LEU A 313 14.28 5.13 19.92
N HIS A 314 14.72 5.10 18.67
CA HIS A 314 14.92 6.31 17.87
C HIS A 314 13.62 7.13 17.76
N SER A 315 12.50 6.47 17.44
CA SER A 315 11.19 7.11 17.31
C SER A 315 10.73 7.82 18.59
N LYS A 316 11.04 7.25 19.77
CA LYS A 316 10.79 7.88 21.06
C LYS A 316 11.65 9.13 21.25
N ASN A 317 12.94 9.04 20.95
CA ASN A 317 13.88 10.14 21.13
C ASN A 317 13.53 11.38 20.29
N ILE A 318 12.98 11.16 19.09
CA ILE A 318 12.56 12.25 18.18
C ILE A 318 11.08 12.64 18.32
N GLY A 319 10.38 12.09 19.33
CA GLY A 319 8.99 12.43 19.63
C GLY A 319 8.00 12.10 18.51
N ILE A 320 8.17 10.94 17.86
CA ILE A 320 7.23 10.40 16.87
C ILE A 320 6.35 9.29 17.47
N ILE A 321 6.84 8.59 18.50
CA ILE A 321 6.05 7.64 19.31
C ILE A 321 6.17 7.92 20.79
#